data_AF-A0A0B6Y5W4-F1
#
_entry.id   AF-A0A0B6Y5W4-F1
#
_cell.length_a   1.000
_cell.length_b   1.000
_cell.length_c   1.000
_cell.angle_alpha   90.00
_cell.angle_beta   90.00
_cell.angle_gamma   90.00
#
_symmetry.space_group_name_H-M   'P 1'
#
loop_
_entity.id
_entity.type
_entity.pdbx_description
1 polymer ?
#
loop_
_entity_poly.entity_id
_entity_poly.type
_entity_poly.pdbx_seq_one_letter_code
_entity_poly.pdbx_strand_id
1 'polypeptide(L)'
;KGLKSFMAYQLTPSFSNIQVSRRYKHFDWLHGRLECKFVCVPIPPLPDKAVTGRYEEDFVQERMRQLQGWLNRMVRHPVISRS
;
A
#
# COMPACT_ATOMS: atom_id res chain seq x y z
N LYS A 1 17.15 -5.02 23.74
CA LYS A 1 16.05 -4.32 23.02
C LYS A 1 16.45 -4.21 21.55
N GLY A 2 16.00 -5.13 20.69
CA GLY A 2 16.41 -5.16 19.27
C GLY A 2 15.74 -4.07 18.44
N LEU A 3 16.44 -3.55 17.41
CA LEU A 3 15.83 -2.65 16.42
C LEU A 3 14.72 -3.40 15.69
N LYS A 4 13.49 -2.86 15.72
CA LYS A 4 12.37 -3.42 14.94
C LYS A 4 12.59 -3.13 13.46
N SER A 5 13.19 -4.09 12.74
CA SER A 5 13.35 -4.02 11.29
C SER A 5 12.00 -4.12 10.56
N PHE A 6 11.85 -3.33 9.50
CA PHE A 6 10.68 -3.35 8.62
C PHE A 6 11.10 -3.21 7.16
N MET A 7 10.28 -3.78 6.28
CA MET A 7 10.39 -3.59 4.85
C MET A 7 9.65 -2.32 4.43
N ALA A 8 10.28 -1.52 3.57
CA ALA A 8 9.68 -0.35 2.97
C ALA A 8 9.79 -0.43 1.45
N TYR A 9 8.77 0.10 0.78
CA TYR A 9 8.63 0.17 -0.66
C TYR A 9 8.87 1.62 -1.09
N GLN A 10 9.69 1.81 -2.12
CA GLN A 10 9.89 3.12 -2.72
C GLN A 10 8.76 3.38 -3.72
N LEU A 11 8.06 4.50 -3.56
CA LEU A 11 6.98 4.93 -4.44
C LEU A 11 7.39 6.26 -5.06
N THR A 12 7.20 6.40 -6.37
CA THR A 12 7.40 7.67 -7.07
C THR A 12 6.07 8.08 -7.70
N PRO A 13 5.32 9.01 -7.09
CA PRO A 13 4.09 9.50 -7.66
C PRO A 13 4.35 10.32 -8.93
N SER A 14 3.55 10.13 -9.97
CA SER A 14 3.71 10.84 -11.25
C SER A 14 3.45 12.34 -11.17
N PHE A 15 2.67 12.80 -10.18
CA PHE A 15 2.31 14.22 -10.04
C PHE A 15 3.40 15.09 -9.42
N SER A 16 4.28 14.50 -8.59
CA SER A 16 5.36 15.23 -7.90
C SER A 16 6.75 14.76 -8.32
N ASN A 17 6.88 13.53 -8.83
CA ASN A 17 8.16 12.85 -9.07
C ASN A 17 9.07 12.78 -7.83
N ILE A 18 8.52 13.00 -6.64
CA ILE A 18 9.25 12.91 -5.37
C ILE A 18 9.10 11.49 -4.84
N GLN A 19 10.23 10.79 -4.72
CA GLN A 19 10.24 9.44 -4.16
C GLN A 19 9.89 9.49 -2.66
N VAL A 20 8.98 8.60 -2.25
CA VAL A 20 8.58 8.42 -0.85
C VAL A 20 8.70 6.96 -0.44
N SER A 21 9.24 6.74 0.75
CA SER A 21 9.36 5.39 1.33
C SER A 21 8.15 5.07 2.20
N ARG A 22 7.48 3.94 1.94
CA ARG A 22 6.30 3.48 2.68
C ARG A 22 6.37 1.99 3.01
N ARG A 23 6.17 1.63 4.28
CA ARG A 23 6.02 0.23 4.72
C ARG A 23 4.60 -0.27 4.52
N TYR A 24 4.41 -1.60 4.48
CA TYR A 24 3.08 -2.22 4.34
C TYR A 24 2.04 -1.66 5.34
N LYS A 25 2.43 -1.44 6.61
CA LYS A 25 1.52 -0.86 7.62
C LYS A 25 0.98 0.53 7.28
N HIS A 26 1.68 1.32 6.45
CA HIS A 26 1.14 2.60 5.99
C HIS A 26 -0.02 2.40 5.01
N PHE A 27 0.03 1.36 4.18
CA PHE A 27 -1.09 0.98 3.31
C PHE A 27 -2.27 0.46 4.12
N ASP A 28 -2.01 -0.42 5.10
CA ASP A 28 -3.04 -0.95 6.03
C ASP A 28 -3.79 0.19 6.74
N TRP A 29 -3.05 1.19 7.23
CA TRP A 29 -3.64 2.40 7.83
C TRP A 29 -4.47 3.21 6.83
N LEU A 30 -3.96 3.41 5.61
CA LEU A 30 -4.66 4.14 4.55
C LEU A 30 -5.96 3.43 4.15
N HIS A 31 -5.92 2.11 3.98
CA HIS A 31 -7.08 1.30 3.64
C HIS A 31 -8.21 1.48 4.66
N GLY A 32 -7.91 1.31 5.96
CA GLY A 32 -8.92 1.52 7.01
C GLY A 32 -9.48 2.95 7.04
N ARG A 33 -8.66 3.96 6.72
CA ARG A 33 -9.14 5.34 6.58
C ARG A 33 -10.08 5.53 5.41
N LEU A 34 -9.79 4.91 4.27
CA LEU A 34 -10.61 4.97 3.08
C LEU A 34 -11.94 4.25 3.29
N GLU A 35 -11.93 3.08 3.92
CA GLU A 35 -13.16 2.34 4.27
C GLU A 35 -14.07 3.16 5.16
N CYS A 36 -13.53 3.80 6.21
CA CYS A 36 -14.31 4.66 7.09
C CYS A 36 -14.84 5.92 6.39
N LYS A 37 -14.07 6.50 5.45
CA LYS A 37 -14.46 7.74 4.76
C LYS A 37 -15.48 7.50 3.64
N PHE A 38 -15.34 6.39 2.92
CA PHE A 38 -16.14 6.10 1.73
C PHE A 38 -17.03 4.87 1.93
N VAL A 39 -17.97 4.96 2.87
CA VAL A 39 -18.85 3.85 3.27
C VAL A 39 -19.66 3.26 2.09
N CYS A 40 -19.99 4.07 1.08
CA CYS A 40 -20.73 3.64 -0.11
C CYS A 40 -19.83 3.23 -1.30
N VAL A 41 -18.50 3.31 -1.17
CA VAL A 41 -17.56 2.93 -2.24
C VAL A 41 -16.76 1.71 -1.78
N PRO A 42 -16.83 0.59 -2.50
CA PRO A 42 -16.08 -0.61 -2.11
C PRO A 42 -14.59 -0.37 -2.29
N ILE A 43 -13.85 -0.33 -1.18
CA ILE A 43 -12.39 -0.24 -1.19
C ILE A 43 -11.83 -1.65 -1.49
N PRO A 44 -10.96 -1.81 -2.51
CA PRO A 44 -10.36 -3.10 -2.81
C PRO A 44 -9.50 -3.59 -1.64
N PRO A 45 -9.48 -4.90 -1.34
CA PRO A 45 -8.66 -5.42 -0.25
C PRO A 45 -7.16 -5.25 -0.55
N LEU A 46 -6.37 -5.07 0.51
CA LEU A 46 -4.92 -5.13 0.45
C LEU A 46 -4.41 -6.57 0.35
N PRO A 47 -3.19 -6.77 -0.19
CA PRO A 47 -2.57 -8.08 -0.21
C PRO A 47 -2.26 -8.60 1.19
N ASP A 48 -2.17 -9.91 1.36
CA ASP A 48 -2.13 -10.54 2.68
C ASP A 48 -0.93 -10.11 3.54
N LYS A 49 -1.20 -10.08 4.85
CA LYS A 49 -0.18 -9.88 5.88
C LYS A 49 0.66 -11.15 5.96
N ALA A 50 1.96 -11.02 5.70
CA ALA A 50 2.88 -12.14 5.78
C ALA A 50 3.14 -12.49 7.24
N VAL A 51 2.84 -13.74 7.61
CA VAL A 51 3.14 -14.30 8.93
C VAL A 51 4.55 -14.90 8.96
N THR A 52 4.99 -15.51 7.86
CA THR A 52 6.32 -16.08 7.61
C THR A 52 6.91 -15.53 6.30
N GLY A 53 8.20 -15.73 6.04
CA GLY A 53 8.82 -15.38 4.74
C GLY A 53 8.82 -13.90 4.35
N ARG A 54 8.52 -12.98 5.29
CA ARG A 54 8.31 -11.55 5.00
C ARG A 54 9.52 -10.78 4.41
N TYR A 55 10.69 -11.42 4.37
CA TYR A 55 11.93 -10.89 3.81
C TYR A 55 12.42 -11.68 2.59
N GLU A 56 11.71 -12.72 2.17
CA GLU A 56 12.04 -13.49 0.97
C GLU A 56 11.78 -12.63 -0.26
N GLU A 57 12.72 -12.60 -1.20
CA GLU A 57 12.69 -11.69 -2.35
C GLU A 57 11.43 -11.88 -3.19
N ASP A 58 11.04 -13.12 -3.51
CA ASP A 58 9.82 -13.44 -4.25
C ASP A 58 8.58 -12.87 -3.55
N PHE A 59 8.54 -12.99 -2.23
CA PHE A 59 7.46 -12.43 -1.42
C PHE A 59 7.44 -10.89 -1.50
N VAL A 60 8.60 -10.23 -1.45
CA VAL A 60 8.71 -8.78 -1.57
C VAL A 60 8.20 -8.29 -2.91
N GLN A 61 8.66 -8.93 -3.99
CA GLN A 61 8.35 -8.56 -5.37
C GLN A 61 6.88 -8.75 -5.66
N GLU A 62 6.31 -9.90 -5.29
CA GLU A 62 4.90 -10.17 -5.51
C GLU A 62 4.01 -9.21 -4.71
N ARG A 63 4.36 -8.94 -3.44
CA ARG A 63 3.64 -7.92 -2.66
C ARG A 63 3.77 -6.54 -3.29
N MET A 64 4.95 -6.16 -3.78
CA MET A 64 5.16 -4.87 -4.46
C MET A 64 4.25 -4.74 -5.69
N ARG A 65 4.16 -5.79 -6.51
CA ARG A 65 3.27 -5.85 -7.67
C ARG A 65 1.81 -5.68 -7.28
N GLN A 66 1.36 -6.39 -6.24
CA GLN A 66 -0.02 -6.31 -5.75
C GLN A 66 -0.33 -4.92 -5.17
N LEU A 67 0.59 -4.33 -4.39
CA LEU A 67 0.44 -2.96 -3.86
C LEU A 67 0.39 -1.91 -4.99
N GLN A 68 1.20 -2.08 -6.04
CA GLN A 68 1.15 -1.21 -7.21
C GLN A 68 -0.20 -1.31 -7.93
N GLY A 69 -0.72 -2.53 -8.12
CA GLY A 69 -2.05 -2.75 -8.68
C GLY A 69 -3.17 -2.12 -7.86
N TRP A 70 -3.09 -2.26 -6.53
CA TRP A 70 -4.02 -1.62 -5.60
C TRP A 70 -3.97 -0.09 -5.74
N LEU A 71 -2.79 0.52 -5.66
CA LEU A 71 -2.61 1.97 -5.82
C LEU A 71 -3.16 2.46 -7.15
N ASN A 72 -2.87 1.76 -8.26
CA ASN A 72 -3.36 2.09 -9.59
C ASN A 72 -4.90 2.13 -9.64
N ARG A 73 -5.57 1.22 -8.94
CA ARG A 73 -7.04 1.21 -8.85
C ARG A 73 -7.55 2.40 -8.04
N MET A 74 -6.89 2.73 -6.94
CA MET A 74 -7.28 3.87 -6.09
C MET A 74 -7.13 5.22 -6.80
N VAL A 75 -6.00 5.46 -7.48
CA VAL A 75 -5.73 6.74 -8.16
C VAL A 75 -6.58 6.97 -9.41
N ARG A 76 -7.12 5.89 -10.00
CA ARG A 76 -8.06 5.98 -11.14
C ARG A 76 -9.50 6.23 -10.70
N HIS A 77 -9.82 6.02 -9.42
CA HIS A 77 -11.18 6.22 -8.92
C HIS A 77 -11.48 7.72 -8.74
N PRO A 78 -12.48 8.29 -9.44
CA PRO A 78 -12.67 9.74 -9.53
C PRO A 78 -12.96 10.44 -8.21
N VAL A 79 -13.55 9.72 -7.25
CA VAL A 79 -13.85 10.25 -5.91
C VAL A 79 -12.67 10.07 -4.95
N ILE A 80 -11.92 8.97 -5.04
CA ILE A 80 -10.89 8.65 -4.05
C ILE A 80 -9.57 9.34 -4.40
N SER A 81 -9.26 9.49 -5.68
CA SER A 81 -8.05 10.16 -6.15
C SER A 81 -7.98 11.65 -5.82
N ARG A 82 -9.13 12.25 -5.47
CA ARG A 82 -9.28 13.66 -5.07
C ARG A 82 -9.28 13.88 -3.55
N SER A 83 -9.03 12.83 -2.77
CA SER A 83 -9.08 12.84 -1.31
C SER A 83 -7.76 13.21 -0.64
#